data_AF-A0A094KCM3-F1
#
_entry.id   AF-A0A094KCM3-F1
#
_cell.length_a   1.000
_cell.length_b   1.000
_cell.length_c   1.000
_cell.angle_alpha   90.00
_cell.angle_beta   90.00
_cell.angle_gamma   90.00
#
_symmetry.space_group_name_H-M   'P 1'
#
loop_
_entity.id
_entity.type
_entity.pdbx_description
1 polymer ?
#
loop_
_entity_poly.entity_id
_entity_poly.type
_entity_poly.pdbx_seq_one_letter_code
_entity_poly.pdbx_strand_id
1 'polypeptide(L)'
;MARLSEEVGEVAEEIRGNGEDGNLIKELSDVFIISTCLANQYCVNLDEEFANMGYCSNTNKLYDSIPECCDITESFLNVSVQLSKISRILNHYEGDKVRKKGESASRVSTEIAKLHVLLVSISKSLKGDLFEEVDQVLQKSLSRDKGRFGYFQDPTTSLTIQRFKKVAEKTSCIFSSRSKIWGSYSFIESMSLEENLEKNLKLLERFNRVAPFEGLDGFVIEAYGKGYGDTLENLSYTLKRVLKYLSDNDPAKAHCMNQNILKPDWRFSFGDQTFFITTFAPCYPEKHPRYSYNPFSTFIFLQPEFSFDHHGIHSGNAKRESIKEIIRKKI
;
A
#
# COMPACT_ATOMS: atom_id res chain seq x y z
N MET A 1 -13.18 1.41 -7.31
CA MET A 1 -13.48 2.47 -8.29
C MET A 1 -14.95 2.73 -8.53
N ALA A 2 -15.77 1.69 -8.79
CA ALA A 2 -17.22 1.89 -9.00
C ALA A 2 -17.87 2.74 -7.91
N ARG A 3 -17.59 2.44 -6.62
CA ARG A 3 -18.15 3.20 -5.50
C ARG A 3 -17.71 4.67 -5.46
N LEU A 4 -16.44 4.98 -5.65
CA LEU A 4 -15.97 6.38 -5.67
C LEU A 4 -16.63 7.18 -6.82
N SER A 5 -16.87 6.52 -7.97
CA SER A 5 -17.57 7.15 -9.09
C SER A 5 -19.06 7.34 -8.82
N GLU A 6 -19.68 6.44 -8.06
CA GLU A 6 -21.06 6.54 -7.60
C GLU A 6 -21.24 7.77 -6.70
N GLU A 7 -20.41 7.92 -5.65
CA GLU A 7 -20.51 9.08 -4.73
C GLU A 7 -20.31 10.42 -5.45
N VAL A 8 -19.39 10.49 -6.43
CA VAL A 8 -19.19 11.71 -7.23
C VAL A 8 -20.41 12.00 -8.12
N GLY A 9 -21.15 10.96 -8.52
CA GLY A 9 -22.45 11.10 -9.17
C GLY A 9 -23.51 11.68 -8.24
N GLU A 10 -23.59 11.19 -7.00
CA GLU A 10 -24.50 11.70 -5.96
C GLU A 10 -24.23 13.19 -5.65
N VAL A 11 -22.95 13.59 -5.54
CA VAL A 11 -22.56 15.01 -5.45
C VAL A 11 -23.07 15.83 -6.64
N ALA A 12 -23.05 15.28 -7.86
CA ALA A 12 -23.54 15.96 -9.05
C ALA A 12 -25.05 16.20 -9.00
N GLU A 13 -25.80 15.22 -8.49
CA GLU A 13 -27.25 15.30 -8.34
C GLU A 13 -27.63 16.41 -7.35
N GLU A 14 -26.94 16.47 -6.21
CA GLU A 14 -27.15 17.49 -5.18
C GLU A 14 -26.83 18.91 -5.69
N ILE A 15 -25.74 19.08 -6.44
CA ILE A 15 -25.40 20.38 -7.06
C ILE A 15 -26.47 20.82 -8.06
N ARG A 16 -27.04 19.89 -8.85
CA ARG A 16 -28.12 20.20 -9.82
C ARG A 16 -29.46 20.45 -9.14
N GLY A 17 -29.71 19.85 -7.99
CA GLY A 17 -30.93 19.98 -7.21
C GLY A 17 -31.06 21.28 -6.41
N ASN A 18 -30.08 22.20 -6.50
CA ASN A 18 -29.92 23.38 -5.63
C ASN A 18 -29.64 23.06 -4.15
N GLY A 19 -29.18 21.85 -3.83
CA GLY A 19 -28.69 21.45 -2.51
C GLY A 19 -29.58 21.86 -1.34
N GLU A 20 -30.69 21.16 -1.12
CA GLU A 20 -31.48 21.31 0.10
C GLU A 20 -30.77 20.63 1.29
N ASP A 21 -30.77 21.29 2.45
CA ASP A 21 -30.50 20.72 3.79
C ASP A 21 -29.18 19.93 4.00
N GLY A 22 -28.03 20.51 3.65
CA GLY A 22 -26.72 19.98 4.09
C GLY A 22 -26.32 18.62 3.49
N ASN A 23 -27.18 18.01 2.65
CA ASN A 23 -26.92 16.75 1.98
C ASN A 23 -25.65 16.81 1.11
N LEU A 24 -25.39 17.94 0.45
CA LEU A 24 -24.17 18.10 -0.35
C LEU A 24 -22.88 17.94 0.48
N ILE A 25 -22.84 18.42 1.74
CA ILE A 25 -21.67 18.24 2.60
C ILE A 25 -21.50 16.76 2.98
N LYS A 26 -22.61 16.07 3.22
CA LYS A 26 -22.61 14.63 3.48
C LYS A 26 -22.06 13.85 2.29
N GLU A 27 -22.51 14.14 1.07
CA GLU A 27 -21.99 13.44 -0.12
C GLU A 27 -20.51 13.77 -0.39
N LEU A 28 -20.06 15.00 -0.13
CA LEU A 28 -18.63 15.34 -0.16
C LEU A 28 -17.82 14.56 0.88
N SER A 29 -18.38 14.32 2.07
CA SER A 29 -17.76 13.55 3.14
C SER A 29 -17.59 12.08 2.75
N ASP A 30 -18.58 11.50 2.05
CA ASP A 30 -18.52 10.12 1.56
C ASP A 30 -17.42 9.97 0.48
N VAL A 31 -17.32 10.93 -0.46
CA VAL A 31 -16.21 10.98 -1.42
C VAL A 31 -14.86 11.07 -0.69
N PHE A 32 -14.75 11.90 0.35
CA PHE A 32 -13.53 12.06 1.14
C PHE A 32 -13.12 10.77 1.85
N ILE A 33 -14.07 10.09 2.51
CA ILE A 33 -13.84 8.83 3.23
C ILE A 33 -13.39 7.73 2.25
N ILE A 34 -14.08 7.57 1.14
CA ILE A 34 -13.78 6.50 0.17
C ILE A 34 -12.44 6.72 -0.51
N SER A 35 -12.14 7.95 -0.89
CA SER A 35 -10.82 8.29 -1.46
C SER A 35 -9.70 8.13 -0.41
N THR A 36 -9.94 8.41 0.86
CA THR A 36 -8.99 8.12 1.95
C THR A 36 -8.76 6.62 2.11
N CYS A 37 -9.82 5.80 2.11
CA CYS A 37 -9.71 4.34 2.15
C CYS A 37 -8.90 3.80 0.96
N LEU A 38 -9.11 4.36 -0.22
CA LEU A 38 -8.34 4.02 -1.41
C LEU A 38 -6.86 4.37 -1.23
N ALA A 39 -6.52 5.56 -0.72
CA ALA A 39 -5.15 5.95 -0.44
C ALA A 39 -4.46 4.99 0.56
N ASN A 40 -5.18 4.55 1.59
CA ASN A 40 -4.68 3.61 2.58
C ASN A 40 -4.27 2.25 1.98
N GLN A 41 -5.01 1.75 0.98
CA GLN A 41 -4.66 0.49 0.28
C GLN A 41 -3.28 0.56 -0.41
N TYR A 42 -2.81 1.77 -0.71
CA TYR A 42 -1.50 2.04 -1.33
C TYR A 42 -0.45 2.54 -0.33
N CYS A 43 -0.72 2.43 0.98
CA CYS A 43 0.15 2.91 2.05
C CYS A 43 0.55 4.39 1.88
N VAL A 44 -0.38 5.21 1.39
CA VAL A 44 -0.13 6.63 1.13
C VAL A 44 -0.07 7.42 2.44
N ASN A 45 0.90 8.33 2.53
CA ASN A 45 0.97 9.33 3.58
C ASN A 45 0.39 10.64 3.04
N LEU A 46 -0.92 10.86 3.22
CA LEU A 46 -1.60 12.05 2.68
C LEU A 46 -1.06 13.36 3.27
N ASP A 47 -0.67 13.36 4.55
CA ASP A 47 -0.07 14.52 5.21
C ASP A 47 1.22 14.99 4.50
N GLU A 48 2.04 14.05 4.02
CA GLU A 48 3.25 14.35 3.24
C GLU A 48 2.92 14.87 1.84
N GLU A 49 1.90 14.32 1.18
CA GLU A 49 1.45 14.80 -0.13
C GLU A 49 0.86 16.22 -0.02
N PHE A 50 0.09 16.52 1.02
CA PHE A 50 -0.39 17.87 1.30
C PHE A 50 0.76 18.86 1.53
N ALA A 51 1.76 18.47 2.31
CA ALA A 51 2.95 19.29 2.53
C ALA A 51 3.72 19.56 1.22
N ASN A 52 3.87 18.55 0.36
CA ASN A 52 4.51 18.68 -0.96
C ASN A 52 3.73 19.63 -1.89
N MET A 53 2.42 19.75 -1.69
CA MET A 53 1.55 20.69 -2.41
C MET A 53 1.52 22.09 -1.79
N GLY A 54 2.22 22.31 -0.67
CA GLY A 54 2.27 23.60 0.03
C GLY A 54 1.15 23.83 1.05
N TYR A 55 0.41 22.77 1.42
CA TYR A 55 -0.66 22.82 2.42
C TYR A 55 -0.19 22.33 3.80
N CYS A 56 -1.04 22.47 4.82
CA CYS A 56 -0.73 21.97 6.15
C CYS A 56 -0.58 20.43 6.13
N SER A 57 0.49 19.93 6.73
CA SER A 57 0.75 18.48 6.88
C SER A 57 -0.13 17.80 7.92
N ASN A 58 -1.20 18.45 8.38
CA ASN A 58 -2.16 17.86 9.30
C ASN A 58 -3.52 17.96 8.61
N THR A 59 -4.05 16.81 8.22
CA THR A 59 -5.34 16.72 7.52
C THR A 59 -6.46 17.49 8.25
N ASN A 60 -6.50 17.50 9.58
CA ASN A 60 -7.52 18.22 10.35
C ASN A 60 -7.33 19.75 10.34
N LYS A 61 -6.13 20.23 9.98
CA LYS A 61 -5.83 21.66 9.78
C LYS A 61 -5.86 22.06 8.32
N LEU A 62 -6.17 21.12 7.43
CA LEU A 62 -6.23 21.37 6.00
C LEU A 62 -7.30 22.42 5.67
N TYR A 63 -8.43 22.39 6.40
CA TYR A 63 -9.55 23.34 6.28
C TYR A 63 -9.12 24.81 6.42
N ASP A 64 -8.21 25.08 7.36
CA ASP A 64 -7.70 26.42 7.62
C ASP A 64 -6.82 26.94 6.48
N SER A 65 -6.07 26.03 5.84
CA SER A 65 -5.07 26.37 4.81
C SER A 65 -5.63 26.50 3.40
N ILE A 66 -6.84 25.98 3.15
CA ILE A 66 -7.45 25.95 1.82
C ILE A 66 -8.39 27.13 1.62
N PRO A 67 -8.28 27.87 0.50
CA PRO A 67 -9.22 28.93 0.17
C PRO A 67 -10.59 28.39 -0.28
N GLU A 68 -11.63 29.21 -0.07
CA GLU A 68 -12.94 29.00 -0.68
C GLU A 68 -12.83 28.99 -2.20
N CYS A 69 -13.65 28.15 -2.85
CA CYS A 69 -13.77 28.19 -4.30
C CYS A 69 -14.70 29.32 -4.75
N CYS A 70 -14.40 29.91 -5.90
CA CYS A 70 -15.21 30.99 -6.49
C CYS A 70 -16.50 30.48 -7.15
N ASP A 71 -16.45 29.27 -7.73
CA ASP A 71 -17.58 28.61 -8.39
C ASP A 71 -17.59 27.13 -8.01
N ILE A 72 -18.68 26.71 -7.37
CA ILE A 72 -18.92 25.32 -6.95
C ILE A 72 -19.03 24.40 -8.17
N THR A 73 -19.66 24.86 -9.26
CA THR A 73 -19.86 24.08 -10.49
C THR A 73 -18.52 23.81 -11.16
N GLU A 74 -17.68 24.85 -11.32
CA GLU A 74 -16.33 24.68 -11.86
C GLU A 74 -15.47 23.78 -10.97
N SER A 75 -15.56 23.94 -9.65
CA SER A 75 -14.85 23.10 -8.69
C SER A 75 -15.29 21.63 -8.78
N PHE A 76 -16.58 21.38 -8.99
CA PHE A 76 -17.11 20.04 -9.21
C PHE A 76 -16.63 19.43 -10.53
N LEU A 77 -16.54 20.22 -11.61
CA LEU A 77 -15.91 19.75 -12.86
C LEU A 77 -14.45 19.35 -12.61
N ASN A 78 -13.73 20.10 -11.78
CA ASN A 78 -12.37 19.74 -11.37
C ASN A 78 -12.33 18.45 -10.54
N VAL A 79 -13.30 18.21 -9.64
CA VAL A 79 -13.47 16.92 -8.92
C VAL A 79 -13.63 15.77 -9.92
N SER A 80 -14.51 15.92 -10.91
CA SER A 80 -14.74 14.92 -11.97
C SER A 80 -13.48 14.63 -12.81
N VAL A 81 -12.68 15.67 -13.08
CA VAL A 81 -11.38 15.53 -13.76
C VAL A 81 -10.39 14.75 -12.88
N GLN A 82 -10.30 15.03 -11.58
CA GLN A 82 -9.40 14.27 -10.69
C GLN A 82 -9.85 12.81 -10.57
N LEU A 83 -11.15 12.54 -10.42
CA LEU A 83 -11.70 11.19 -10.41
C LEU A 83 -11.29 10.41 -11.66
N SER A 84 -11.35 11.04 -12.84
CA SER A 84 -10.96 10.44 -14.11
C SER A 84 -9.47 10.08 -14.15
N LYS A 85 -8.61 10.91 -13.55
CA LYS A 85 -7.17 10.62 -13.44
C LYS A 85 -6.90 9.46 -12.47
N ILE A 86 -7.53 9.49 -11.28
CA ILE A 86 -7.45 8.38 -10.31
C ILE A 86 -7.89 7.07 -10.96
N SER A 87 -9.02 7.09 -11.66
CA SER A 87 -9.54 5.93 -12.41
C SER A 87 -8.54 5.41 -13.43
N ARG A 88 -7.84 6.31 -14.13
CA ARG A 88 -6.85 5.92 -15.13
C ARG A 88 -5.62 5.26 -14.50
N ILE A 89 -5.12 5.81 -13.40
CA ILE A 89 -3.96 5.25 -12.70
C ILE A 89 -4.31 3.88 -12.13
N LEU A 90 -5.48 3.73 -11.51
CA LEU A 90 -5.91 2.44 -10.97
C LEU A 90 -6.16 1.38 -12.05
N ASN A 91 -6.68 1.77 -13.20
CA ASN A 91 -6.77 0.86 -14.35
C ASN A 91 -5.40 0.43 -14.86
N HIS A 92 -4.34 1.22 -14.64
CA HIS A 92 -2.98 0.81 -14.93
C HIS A 92 -2.44 -0.17 -13.88
N TYR A 93 -2.71 0.09 -12.60
CA TYR A 93 -2.28 -0.75 -11.49
C TYR A 93 -3.00 -2.11 -11.44
N GLU A 94 -4.29 -2.13 -11.74
CA GLU A 94 -5.16 -3.27 -11.49
C GLU A 94 -5.76 -3.86 -12.78
N GLY A 95 -5.92 -3.06 -13.83
CA GLY A 95 -6.51 -3.48 -15.10
C GLY A 95 -5.49 -3.85 -16.17
N ASP A 96 -5.99 -4.11 -17.38
CA ASP A 96 -5.20 -4.51 -18.55
C ASP A 96 -4.55 -3.32 -19.27
N LYS A 97 -4.77 -2.09 -18.76
CA LYS A 97 -4.40 -0.89 -19.49
C LYS A 97 -2.93 -0.57 -19.28
N VAL A 98 -2.15 -0.78 -20.34
CA VAL A 98 -0.76 -0.32 -20.38
C VAL A 98 -0.75 1.21 -20.48
N ARG A 99 0.14 1.84 -19.71
CA ARG A 99 0.35 3.28 -19.72
C ARG A 99 0.84 3.75 -21.09
N LYS A 100 0.36 4.91 -21.55
CA LYS A 100 0.79 5.49 -22.83
C LYS A 100 2.19 6.08 -22.70
N LYS A 101 3.02 5.92 -23.76
CA LYS A 101 4.32 6.60 -23.85
C LYS A 101 4.11 8.12 -23.78
N GLY A 102 4.82 8.79 -22.86
CA GLY A 102 4.77 10.24 -22.66
C GLY A 102 3.69 10.75 -21.70
N GLU A 103 2.83 9.89 -21.15
CA GLU A 103 1.91 10.30 -20.07
C GLU A 103 2.71 10.67 -18.82
N SER A 104 2.39 11.77 -18.12
CA SER A 104 3.12 12.14 -16.89
C SER A 104 2.94 11.07 -15.82
N ALA A 105 4.01 10.77 -15.07
CA ALA A 105 3.92 9.82 -13.96
C ALA A 105 3.19 10.50 -12.81
N SER A 106 1.87 10.41 -12.79
CA SER A 106 1.12 10.80 -11.61
C SER A 106 0.82 9.58 -10.75
N ARG A 107 0.84 9.79 -9.44
CA ARG A 107 0.61 8.80 -8.40
C ARG A 107 -0.83 8.92 -7.93
N VAL A 108 -1.43 7.80 -7.51
CA VAL A 108 -2.76 7.78 -6.88
C VAL A 108 -2.74 8.68 -5.66
N SER A 109 -1.67 8.63 -4.88
CA SER A 109 -1.43 9.52 -3.72
C SER A 109 -1.62 11.00 -4.05
N THR A 110 -0.91 11.50 -5.05
CA THR A 110 -0.96 12.91 -5.45
C THR A 110 -2.32 13.31 -6.01
N GLU A 111 -2.98 12.46 -6.81
CA GLU A 111 -4.29 12.81 -7.36
C GLU A 111 -5.42 12.72 -6.31
N ILE A 112 -5.32 11.84 -5.31
CA ILE A 112 -6.23 11.83 -4.16
C ILE A 112 -6.05 13.08 -3.30
N ALA A 113 -4.81 13.49 -3.02
CA ALA A 113 -4.56 14.72 -2.27
C ALA A 113 -5.17 15.96 -2.97
N LYS A 114 -5.05 16.04 -4.31
CA LYS A 114 -5.73 17.08 -5.11
C LYS A 114 -7.25 17.00 -5.02
N LEU A 115 -7.81 15.79 -5.05
CA LEU A 115 -9.24 15.59 -4.86
C LEU A 115 -9.68 16.12 -3.48
N HIS A 116 -8.98 15.75 -2.41
CA HIS A 116 -9.27 16.23 -1.05
C HIS A 116 -9.25 17.74 -0.94
N VAL A 117 -8.26 18.40 -1.55
CA VAL A 117 -8.18 19.88 -1.57
C VAL A 117 -9.42 20.51 -2.21
N LEU A 118 -9.92 19.93 -3.31
CA LEU A 118 -11.13 20.40 -3.98
C LEU A 118 -12.38 20.21 -3.11
N LEU A 119 -12.52 19.04 -2.45
CA LEU A 119 -13.65 18.75 -1.57
C LEU A 119 -13.70 19.73 -0.38
N VAL A 120 -12.56 20.00 0.25
CA VAL A 120 -12.46 20.98 1.34
C VAL A 120 -12.80 22.39 0.85
N SER A 121 -12.30 22.78 -0.33
CA SER A 121 -12.58 24.10 -0.91
C SER A 121 -14.08 24.30 -1.20
N ILE A 122 -14.75 23.28 -1.76
CA ILE A 122 -16.20 23.29 -2.00
C ILE A 122 -16.96 23.37 -0.67
N SER A 123 -16.63 22.52 0.31
CA SER A 123 -17.28 22.51 1.62
C SER A 123 -17.17 23.86 2.32
N LYS A 124 -16.02 24.54 2.20
CA LYS A 124 -15.81 25.87 2.79
C LYS A 124 -16.69 26.93 2.14
N SER A 125 -16.82 26.93 0.81
CA SER A 125 -17.72 27.85 0.10
C SER A 125 -19.20 27.62 0.46
N LEU A 126 -19.56 26.39 0.81
CA LEU A 126 -20.89 26.03 1.33
C LEU A 126 -21.09 26.38 2.80
N LYS A 127 -20.06 26.88 3.49
CA LYS A 127 -20.03 27.14 4.95
C LYS A 127 -20.33 25.90 5.80
N GLY A 128 -20.06 24.71 5.27
CA GLY A 128 -20.16 23.44 6.00
C GLY A 128 -18.80 23.00 6.52
N ASP A 129 -18.79 22.26 7.62
CA ASP A 129 -17.59 21.60 8.15
C ASP A 129 -17.52 20.15 7.63
N LEU A 130 -16.66 19.93 6.62
CA LEU A 130 -16.45 18.60 6.05
C LEU A 130 -15.96 17.59 7.09
N PHE A 131 -15.07 18.02 7.99
CA PHE A 131 -14.44 17.10 8.93
C PHE A 131 -15.38 16.72 10.07
N GLU A 132 -16.23 17.65 10.51
CA GLU A 132 -17.32 17.34 11.43
C GLU A 132 -18.27 16.27 10.83
N GLU A 133 -18.66 16.43 9.56
CA GLU A 133 -19.53 15.45 8.90
C GLU A 133 -18.82 14.10 8.70
N VAL A 134 -17.54 14.10 8.30
CA VAL A 134 -16.72 12.87 8.22
C VAL A 134 -16.73 12.13 9.56
N ASP A 135 -16.51 12.83 10.67
CA ASP A 135 -16.54 12.23 12.01
C ASP A 135 -17.92 11.64 12.32
N GLN A 136 -19.00 12.35 12.00
CA GLN A 136 -20.36 11.85 12.18
C GLN A 136 -20.65 10.58 11.36
N VAL A 137 -20.24 10.54 10.09
CA VAL A 137 -20.40 9.37 9.22
C VAL A 137 -19.58 8.19 9.72
N LEU A 138 -18.33 8.42 10.15
CA LEU A 138 -17.48 7.37 10.72
C LEU A 138 -18.07 6.80 12.01
N GLN A 139 -18.58 7.63 12.92
CA GLN A 139 -19.26 7.15 14.14
C GLN A 139 -20.51 6.32 13.83
N LYS A 140 -21.33 6.74 12.85
CA LYS A 140 -22.51 5.98 12.42
C LYS A 140 -22.10 4.64 11.78
N SER A 141 -21.09 4.64 10.91
CA SER A 141 -20.64 3.44 10.17
C SER A 141 -19.98 2.39 11.05
N LEU A 142 -19.27 2.77 12.14
CA LEU A 142 -18.72 1.84 13.14
C LEU A 142 -19.79 0.92 13.76
N SER A 143 -21.01 1.42 13.91
CA SER A 143 -22.14 0.65 14.45
C SER A 143 -22.83 -0.23 13.41
N ARG A 144 -22.84 0.19 12.14
CA ARG A 144 -23.64 -0.42 11.06
C ARG A 144 -22.86 -1.43 10.21
N ASP A 145 -21.60 -1.15 9.88
CA ASP A 145 -20.88 -1.83 8.80
C ASP A 145 -19.86 -2.87 9.31
N LYS A 146 -19.98 -3.29 10.58
CA LYS A 146 -19.16 -4.37 11.16
C LYS A 146 -19.36 -5.68 10.40
N GLY A 147 -18.36 -6.03 9.58
CA GLY A 147 -18.35 -7.28 8.80
C GLY A 147 -18.82 -7.16 7.34
N ARG A 148 -19.24 -5.97 6.88
CA ARG A 148 -19.77 -5.79 5.51
C ARG A 148 -18.71 -5.96 4.41
N PHE A 149 -17.44 -5.74 4.72
CA PHE A 149 -16.32 -5.79 3.77
C PHE A 149 -15.46 -7.06 3.86
N GLY A 150 -16.00 -8.16 4.41
CA GLY A 150 -15.24 -9.39 4.69
C GLY A 150 -14.71 -10.17 3.48
N TYR A 151 -15.00 -9.75 2.24
CA TYR A 151 -14.73 -10.56 1.04
C TYR A 151 -13.52 -10.11 0.20
N PHE A 152 -12.98 -8.90 0.39
CA PHE A 152 -11.76 -8.47 -0.29
C PHE A 152 -10.64 -8.27 0.73
N GLN A 153 -9.62 -9.13 0.67
CA GLN A 153 -8.51 -9.06 1.59
C GLN A 153 -7.55 -7.95 1.16
N ASP A 154 -7.57 -6.83 1.88
CA ASP A 154 -6.65 -5.71 1.68
C ASP A 154 -5.23 -6.11 2.14
N PRO A 155 -4.21 -6.00 1.27
CA PRO A 155 -2.84 -6.40 1.59
C PRO A 155 -2.21 -5.60 2.74
N THR A 156 -2.73 -4.42 3.06
CA THR A 156 -2.22 -3.53 4.12
C THR A 156 -2.79 -3.88 5.50
N THR A 157 -3.92 -4.59 5.56
CA THR A 157 -4.59 -4.98 6.81
C THR A 157 -4.63 -6.49 7.03
N SER A 158 -4.00 -7.27 6.15
CA SER A 158 -3.95 -8.73 6.21
C SER A 158 -3.37 -9.25 7.54
N LEU A 159 -3.78 -10.46 7.94
CA LEU A 159 -3.24 -11.12 9.14
C LEU A 159 -1.71 -11.28 9.05
N THR A 160 -1.19 -11.50 7.84
CA THR A 160 0.25 -11.52 7.54
C THR A 160 0.93 -10.23 8.01
N ILE A 161 0.42 -9.05 7.61
CA ILE A 161 0.97 -7.76 8.05
C ILE A 161 0.85 -7.60 9.56
N GLN A 162 -0.32 -7.93 10.13
CA GLN A 162 -0.53 -7.77 11.58
C GLN A 162 0.48 -8.60 12.40
N ARG A 163 0.80 -9.81 11.95
CA ARG A 163 1.81 -10.66 12.60
C ARG A 163 3.23 -10.17 12.32
N PHE A 164 3.50 -9.72 11.08
CA PHE A 164 4.81 -9.21 10.68
C PHE A 164 5.17 -7.89 11.38
N LYS A 165 4.19 -7.06 11.78
CA LYS A 165 4.44 -5.81 12.53
C LYS A 165 5.31 -6.02 13.77
N LYS A 166 5.15 -7.15 14.48
CA LYS A 166 5.99 -7.49 15.64
C LYS A 166 7.47 -7.62 15.30
N VAL A 167 7.77 -8.13 14.10
CA VAL A 167 9.14 -8.18 13.58
C VAL A 167 9.61 -6.76 13.28
N ALA A 168 8.83 -5.98 12.52
CA ALA A 168 9.18 -4.62 12.13
C ALA A 168 9.45 -3.70 13.35
N GLU A 169 8.60 -3.76 14.38
CA GLU A 169 8.70 -2.97 15.61
C GLU A 169 9.93 -3.31 16.46
N LYS A 170 10.35 -4.58 16.47
CA LYS A 170 11.47 -5.05 17.28
C LYS A 170 12.81 -5.03 16.54
N THR A 171 12.81 -4.89 15.22
CA THR A 171 14.06 -4.70 14.48
C THR A 171 14.65 -3.33 14.78
N SER A 172 15.96 -3.28 15.06
CA SER A 172 16.70 -2.03 15.27
C SER A 172 16.83 -1.16 14.01
N CYS A 173 16.22 -1.57 12.89
CA CYS A 173 16.28 -0.86 11.63
C CYS A 173 15.48 0.45 11.72
N ILE A 174 16.12 1.59 11.48
CA ILE A 174 15.47 2.90 11.53
C ILE A 174 14.37 3.08 10.47
N PHE A 175 14.34 2.21 9.45
CA PHE A 175 13.41 2.28 8.33
C PHE A 175 12.16 1.41 8.53
N SER A 176 12.18 0.46 9.48
CA SER A 176 11.09 -0.53 9.63
C SER A 176 9.78 0.07 10.11
N SER A 177 9.81 1.18 10.85
CA SER A 177 8.59 1.82 11.38
C SER A 177 7.85 2.68 10.36
N ARG A 178 8.49 3.02 9.22
CA ARG A 178 7.91 3.83 8.15
C ARG A 178 7.76 3.07 6.83
N SER A 179 8.14 1.80 6.80
CA SER A 179 8.14 1.01 5.58
C SER A 179 6.72 0.76 5.07
N LYS A 180 6.49 1.04 3.79
CA LYS A 180 5.23 0.76 3.09
C LYS A 180 5.21 -0.68 2.60
N ILE A 181 4.58 -1.57 3.36
CA ILE A 181 4.66 -3.02 3.12
C ILE A 181 3.26 -3.59 2.82
N TRP A 182 3.19 -4.47 1.83
CA TRP A 182 2.03 -5.33 1.57
C TRP A 182 2.27 -6.74 2.09
N GLY A 183 1.22 -7.38 2.61
CA GLY A 183 1.28 -8.77 3.05
C GLY A 183 0.43 -9.67 2.17
N SER A 184 0.87 -10.92 2.06
CA SER A 184 0.13 -11.99 1.43
C SER A 184 -1.23 -12.19 2.08
N TYR A 185 -2.12 -12.83 1.33
CA TYR A 185 -3.36 -13.39 1.87
C TYR A 185 -3.08 -14.32 3.06
N SER A 186 -4.10 -14.49 3.90
CA SER A 186 -4.01 -15.32 5.09
C SER A 186 -3.69 -16.76 4.71
N PHE A 187 -2.69 -17.34 5.35
CA PHE A 187 -2.33 -18.73 5.14
C PHE A 187 -3.47 -19.65 5.60
N ILE A 188 -3.87 -20.58 4.74
CA ILE A 188 -4.90 -21.57 5.01
C ILE A 188 -4.21 -22.90 5.28
N GLU A 189 -4.27 -23.37 6.53
CA GLU A 189 -3.55 -24.56 7.00
C GLU A 189 -4.00 -25.87 6.32
N SER A 190 -5.23 -25.92 5.82
CA SER A 190 -5.74 -27.09 5.09
C SER A 190 -5.22 -27.19 3.65
N MET A 191 -4.51 -26.17 3.17
CA MET A 191 -3.92 -26.11 1.83
C MET A 191 -2.40 -26.32 1.90
N SER A 192 -1.83 -26.84 0.83
CA SER A 192 -0.38 -26.88 0.66
C SER A 192 0.22 -25.48 0.57
N LEU A 193 1.55 -25.39 0.71
CA LEU A 193 2.29 -24.15 0.53
C LEU A 193 2.06 -23.57 -0.87
N GLU A 194 2.16 -24.40 -1.91
CA GLU A 194 2.01 -23.99 -3.31
C GLU A 194 0.60 -23.48 -3.61
N GLU A 195 -0.45 -24.13 -3.09
CA GLU A 195 -1.82 -23.64 -3.28
C GLU A 195 -2.06 -22.31 -2.54
N ASN A 196 -1.41 -22.09 -1.40
CA ASN A 196 -1.41 -20.78 -0.73
C ASN A 196 -0.65 -19.73 -1.56
N LEU A 197 0.47 -20.09 -2.18
CA LEU A 197 1.24 -19.19 -3.06
C LEU A 197 0.48 -18.83 -4.34
N GLU A 198 -0.23 -19.79 -4.94
CA GLU A 198 -1.06 -19.58 -6.13
C GLU A 198 -2.06 -18.44 -5.92
N LYS A 199 -2.73 -18.42 -4.77
CA LYS A 199 -3.65 -17.34 -4.40
C LYS A 199 -2.97 -15.97 -4.35
N ASN A 200 -1.68 -15.92 -4.08
CA ASN A 200 -0.91 -14.68 -3.94
C ASN A 200 -0.25 -14.20 -5.24
N LEU A 201 -0.21 -15.00 -6.31
CA LEU A 201 0.49 -14.62 -7.55
C LEU A 201 -0.04 -13.30 -8.13
N LYS A 202 -1.36 -13.19 -8.32
CA LYS A 202 -1.98 -11.96 -8.82
C LYS A 202 -1.74 -10.74 -7.91
N LEU A 203 -1.64 -10.98 -6.60
CA LEU A 203 -1.37 -9.92 -5.64
C LEU A 203 0.10 -9.45 -5.73
N LEU A 204 1.05 -10.37 -5.93
CA LEU A 204 2.45 -10.03 -6.16
C LEU A 204 2.66 -9.34 -7.52
N GLU A 205 1.96 -9.77 -8.57
CA GLU A 205 1.95 -9.07 -9.86
C GLU A 205 1.41 -7.65 -9.74
N ARG A 206 0.33 -7.47 -8.98
CA ARG A 206 -0.20 -6.13 -8.65
C ARG A 206 0.82 -5.33 -7.86
N PHE A 207 1.47 -5.93 -6.86
CA PHE A 207 2.54 -5.28 -6.10
C PHE A 207 3.64 -4.76 -7.03
N ASN A 208 4.13 -5.57 -7.97
CA ASN A 208 5.14 -5.15 -8.92
C ASN A 208 4.69 -3.94 -9.76
N ARG A 209 3.44 -3.92 -10.23
CA ARG A 209 2.95 -2.77 -10.99
C ARG A 209 2.87 -1.50 -10.15
N VAL A 210 2.54 -1.61 -8.88
CA VAL A 210 2.27 -0.48 -7.98
C VAL A 210 3.52 0.06 -7.31
N ALA A 211 4.39 -0.83 -6.83
CA ALA A 211 5.48 -0.52 -5.92
C ALA A 211 6.47 0.54 -6.46
N PRO A 212 6.89 0.53 -7.75
CA PRO A 212 7.78 1.56 -8.29
C PRO A 212 7.16 2.97 -8.33
N PHE A 213 5.84 3.07 -8.38
CA PHE A 213 5.15 4.36 -8.49
C PHE A 213 4.68 4.89 -7.13
N GLU A 214 4.16 4.02 -6.26
CA GLU A 214 3.69 4.45 -4.93
C GLU A 214 4.76 4.38 -3.84
N GLY A 215 5.94 3.88 -4.20
CA GLY A 215 7.07 3.75 -3.31
C GLY A 215 6.87 2.67 -2.25
N LEU A 216 6.29 1.53 -2.63
CA LEU A 216 6.16 0.40 -1.70
C LEU A 216 7.54 -0.24 -1.49
N ASP A 217 7.85 -0.54 -0.23
CA ASP A 217 9.16 -1.01 0.20
C ASP A 217 9.29 -2.52 0.17
N GLY A 218 8.18 -3.26 0.23
CA GLY A 218 8.26 -4.71 0.08
C GLY A 218 6.94 -5.46 0.24
N PHE A 219 7.05 -6.75 -0.04
CA PHE A 219 5.95 -7.71 0.01
C PHE A 219 6.31 -8.86 0.94
N VAL A 220 5.44 -9.18 1.90
CA VAL A 220 5.66 -10.24 2.89
C VAL A 220 4.79 -11.44 2.55
N ILE A 221 5.41 -12.61 2.42
CA ILE A 221 4.72 -13.90 2.36
C ILE A 221 4.85 -14.57 3.73
N GLU A 222 3.72 -15.00 4.30
CA GLU A 222 3.69 -15.83 5.50
C GLU A 222 3.45 -17.30 5.12
N ALA A 223 4.35 -18.19 5.56
CA ALA A 223 4.07 -19.61 5.71
C ALA A 223 3.75 -19.88 7.18
N TYR A 224 2.51 -20.29 7.45
CA TYR A 224 2.00 -20.48 8.82
C TYR A 224 1.84 -21.96 9.14
N GLY A 225 2.40 -22.39 10.27
CA GLY A 225 2.31 -23.76 10.77
C GLY A 225 3.67 -24.35 11.16
N LYS A 226 3.63 -25.49 11.84
CA LYS A 226 4.84 -26.26 12.16
C LYS A 226 5.42 -26.85 10.86
N GLY A 227 6.74 -26.95 10.75
CA GLY A 227 7.41 -27.51 9.58
C GLY A 227 7.85 -26.50 8.53
N TYR A 228 7.54 -25.22 8.68
CA TYR A 228 7.92 -24.18 7.70
C TYR A 228 9.18 -23.38 8.09
N GLY A 229 9.56 -23.36 9.37
CA GLY A 229 10.73 -22.59 9.83
C GLY A 229 11.05 -22.77 11.31
N ASP A 230 10.55 -23.84 11.92
CA ASP A 230 10.88 -24.28 13.28
C ASP A 230 12.31 -24.82 13.40
N THR A 231 12.90 -25.26 12.29
CA THR A 231 14.34 -25.56 12.17
C THR A 231 14.96 -24.82 10.99
N LEU A 232 16.30 -24.74 10.94
CA LEU A 232 17.01 -24.12 9.83
C LEU A 232 16.82 -24.91 8.52
N GLU A 233 16.73 -26.23 8.62
CA GLU A 233 16.45 -27.14 7.50
C GLU A 233 15.05 -26.88 6.93
N ASN A 234 14.04 -26.77 7.80
CA ASN A 234 12.66 -26.47 7.41
C ASN A 234 12.55 -25.08 6.78
N LEU A 235 13.25 -24.08 7.34
CA LEU A 235 13.33 -22.75 6.76
C LEU A 235 13.95 -22.78 5.36
N SER A 236 15.07 -23.50 5.20
CA SER A 236 15.78 -23.60 3.92
C SER A 236 14.92 -24.29 2.86
N TYR A 237 14.23 -25.37 3.23
CA TYR A 237 13.32 -26.10 2.36
C TYR A 237 12.12 -25.24 1.95
N THR A 238 11.52 -24.54 2.90
CA THR A 238 10.38 -23.64 2.67
C THR A 238 10.77 -22.49 1.75
N LEU A 239 11.88 -21.81 2.03
CA LEU A 239 12.39 -20.73 1.19
C LEU A 239 12.61 -21.21 -0.25
N LYS A 240 13.27 -22.36 -0.43
CA LYS A 240 13.50 -22.95 -1.76
C LYS A 240 12.18 -23.20 -2.49
N ARG A 241 11.17 -23.77 -1.83
CA ARG A 241 9.86 -24.03 -2.42
C ARG A 241 9.15 -22.75 -2.83
N VAL A 242 9.11 -21.74 -1.95
CA VAL A 242 8.51 -20.44 -2.25
C VAL A 242 9.18 -19.81 -3.47
N LEU A 243 10.51 -19.66 -3.46
CA LEU A 243 11.22 -19.01 -4.55
C LEU A 243 11.10 -19.80 -5.86
N LYS A 244 11.17 -21.14 -5.81
CA LYS A 244 10.99 -21.98 -7.00
C LYS A 244 9.59 -21.82 -7.59
N TYR A 245 8.55 -21.84 -6.76
CA TYR A 245 7.16 -21.69 -7.20
C TYR A 245 6.94 -20.33 -7.87
N LEU A 246 7.40 -19.24 -7.23
CA LEU A 246 7.29 -17.90 -7.79
C LEU A 246 8.07 -17.78 -9.10
N SER A 247 9.29 -18.32 -9.15
CA SER A 247 10.12 -18.33 -10.36
C SER A 247 9.49 -19.13 -11.50
N ASP A 248 8.85 -20.27 -11.23
CA ASP A 248 8.20 -21.09 -12.25
C ASP A 248 6.95 -20.41 -12.81
N ASN A 249 6.28 -19.60 -11.99
CA ASN A 249 5.09 -18.81 -12.36
C ASN A 249 5.41 -17.34 -12.65
N ASP A 250 6.68 -17.02 -12.94
CA ASP A 250 7.10 -15.66 -13.24
C ASP A 250 6.43 -15.18 -14.55
N PRO A 251 5.61 -14.11 -14.54
CA PRO A 251 4.96 -13.59 -15.74
C PRO A 251 5.97 -13.08 -16.79
N ALA A 252 7.17 -12.68 -16.37
CA ALA A 252 8.27 -12.31 -17.27
C ALA A 252 9.01 -13.52 -17.86
N LYS A 253 8.73 -14.73 -17.37
CA LYS A 253 9.33 -16.00 -17.81
C LYS A 253 10.86 -16.04 -17.67
N ALA A 254 11.43 -15.28 -16.72
CA ALA A 254 12.87 -15.29 -16.48
C ALA A 254 13.31 -16.60 -15.82
N HIS A 255 12.42 -17.23 -15.05
CA HIS A 255 12.63 -18.50 -14.36
C HIS A 255 13.98 -18.55 -13.62
N CYS A 256 14.27 -17.50 -12.84
CA CYS A 256 15.58 -17.26 -12.23
C CYS A 256 16.09 -18.42 -11.35
N MET A 257 15.21 -19.22 -10.75
CA MET A 257 15.57 -20.40 -9.94
C MET A 257 15.97 -21.63 -10.77
N ASN A 258 15.71 -21.64 -12.07
CA ASN A 258 16.16 -22.70 -13.00
C ASN A 258 17.58 -22.42 -13.55
N GLN A 259 18.15 -21.27 -13.20
CA GLN A 259 19.50 -20.86 -13.57
C GLN A 259 20.51 -21.30 -12.49
N ASN A 260 21.80 -21.02 -12.73
CA ASN A 260 22.82 -21.28 -11.72
C ASN A 260 22.76 -20.25 -10.58
N ILE A 261 22.07 -20.62 -9.50
CA ILE A 261 21.89 -19.79 -8.29
C ILE A 261 23.19 -19.49 -7.52
N LEU A 262 24.28 -20.19 -7.82
CA LEU A 262 25.58 -19.98 -7.17
C LEU A 262 26.42 -18.90 -7.87
N LYS A 263 25.95 -18.35 -9.00
CA LYS A 263 26.66 -17.27 -9.68
C LYS A 263 26.67 -16.00 -8.79
N PRO A 264 27.79 -15.26 -8.70
CA PRO A 264 27.88 -14.06 -7.86
C PRO A 264 26.90 -12.94 -8.23
N ASP A 265 26.50 -12.88 -9.50
CA ASP A 265 25.55 -11.91 -10.04
C ASP A 265 24.10 -12.42 -10.06
N TRP A 266 23.85 -13.63 -9.55
CA TRP A 266 22.50 -14.17 -9.47
C TRP A 266 21.63 -13.33 -8.54
N ARG A 267 20.42 -13.05 -8.99
CA ARG A 267 19.40 -12.30 -8.26
C ARG A 267 18.06 -12.99 -8.43
N PHE A 268 17.24 -12.97 -7.39
CA PHE A 268 15.87 -13.40 -7.52
C PHE A 268 15.08 -12.33 -8.26
N SER A 269 14.33 -12.74 -9.28
CA SER A 269 13.47 -11.85 -10.05
C SER A 269 12.07 -12.44 -10.24
N PHE A 270 11.08 -11.57 -10.27
CA PHE A 270 9.68 -11.88 -10.59
C PHE A 270 9.05 -10.66 -11.24
N GLY A 271 8.35 -10.82 -12.36
CA GLY A 271 7.65 -9.75 -13.09
C GLY A 271 8.53 -8.54 -13.41
N ASP A 272 9.68 -8.79 -14.05
CA ASP A 272 10.70 -7.80 -14.42
C ASP A 272 11.31 -6.99 -13.26
N GLN A 273 11.14 -7.45 -12.02
CA GLN A 273 11.73 -6.82 -10.84
C GLN A 273 12.66 -7.77 -10.12
N THR A 274 13.78 -7.23 -9.65
CA THR A 274 14.74 -7.94 -8.79
C THR A 274 14.46 -7.64 -7.33
N PHE A 275 14.56 -8.67 -6.49
CA PHE A 275 14.27 -8.58 -5.06
C PHE A 275 15.47 -8.97 -4.22
N PHE A 276 15.68 -8.20 -3.16
CA PHE A 276 16.42 -8.65 -1.99
C PHE A 276 15.48 -9.45 -1.08
N ILE A 277 15.90 -10.65 -0.68
CA ILE A 277 15.07 -11.55 0.10
C ILE A 277 15.60 -11.65 1.53
N THR A 278 14.73 -11.39 2.50
CA THR A 278 15.02 -11.61 3.92
C THR A 278 14.00 -12.56 4.52
N THR A 279 14.44 -13.50 5.34
CA THR A 279 13.56 -14.43 6.04
C THR A 279 13.53 -14.17 7.53
N PHE A 280 12.36 -14.32 8.15
CA PHE A 280 12.18 -14.29 9.60
C PHE A 280 11.49 -15.57 10.05
N ALA A 281 12.02 -16.26 11.04
CA ALA A 281 11.57 -17.61 11.39
C ALA A 281 11.69 -17.92 12.89
N PRO A 282 10.91 -18.87 13.41
CA PRO A 282 10.97 -19.25 14.82
C PRO A 282 12.21 -20.07 15.19
N CYS A 283 12.93 -20.66 14.21
CA CYS A 283 14.18 -21.38 14.47
C CYS A 283 15.33 -20.49 14.97
N TYR A 284 15.25 -19.17 14.75
CA TYR A 284 16.27 -18.25 15.26
C TYR A 284 16.11 -18.02 16.77
N PRO A 285 17.19 -17.78 17.52
CA PRO A 285 17.08 -17.37 18.92
C PRO A 285 16.26 -16.08 19.07
N GLU A 286 15.54 -15.89 20.17
CA GLU A 286 14.63 -14.73 20.35
C GLU A 286 15.32 -13.35 20.23
N LYS A 287 16.61 -13.29 20.59
CA LYS A 287 17.43 -12.08 20.47
C LYS A 287 18.01 -11.86 19.06
N HIS A 288 17.85 -12.82 18.16
CA HIS A 288 18.37 -12.73 16.80
C HIS A 288 17.47 -11.81 15.96
N PRO A 289 18.01 -10.91 15.13
CA PRO A 289 17.22 -9.95 14.35
C PRO A 289 16.29 -10.58 13.30
N ARG A 290 16.47 -11.88 13.03
CA ARG A 290 15.62 -12.68 12.13
C ARG A 290 14.58 -13.54 12.86
N TYR A 291 14.43 -13.40 14.17
CA TYR A 291 13.37 -14.10 14.89
C TYR A 291 11.99 -13.55 14.48
N SER A 292 11.03 -14.44 14.22
CA SER A 292 9.71 -14.05 13.73
C SER A 292 8.76 -13.52 14.81
N TYR A 293 9.11 -13.68 16.10
CA TYR A 293 8.24 -13.34 17.25
C TYR A 293 6.86 -14.01 17.23
N ASN A 294 6.72 -15.09 16.43
CA ASN A 294 5.57 -15.97 16.41
C ASN A 294 6.07 -17.41 16.15
N PRO A 295 5.82 -18.37 17.06
CA PRO A 295 6.34 -19.73 16.94
C PRO A 295 5.80 -20.50 15.73
N PHE A 296 4.76 -20.00 15.06
CA PHE A 296 4.15 -20.64 13.90
C PHE A 296 4.34 -19.87 12.59
N SER A 297 4.86 -18.65 12.62
CA SER A 297 4.99 -17.83 11.41
C SER A 297 6.42 -17.84 10.89
N THR A 298 6.57 -18.24 9.63
CA THR A 298 7.79 -18.01 8.85
C THR A 298 7.48 -16.96 7.78
N PHE A 299 8.24 -15.87 7.77
CA PHE A 299 8.05 -14.77 6.84
C PHE A 299 9.16 -14.76 5.80
N ILE A 300 8.78 -14.62 4.53
CA ILE A 300 9.67 -14.32 3.42
C ILE A 300 9.35 -12.90 2.96
N PHE A 301 10.27 -11.97 3.21
CA PHE A 301 10.15 -10.57 2.82
C PHE A 301 10.88 -10.34 1.50
N LEU A 302 10.10 -9.96 0.48
CA LEU A 302 10.56 -9.60 -0.85
C LEU A 302 10.67 -8.08 -0.93
N GLN A 303 11.89 -7.56 -0.93
CA GLN A 303 12.16 -6.13 -1.01
C GLN A 303 12.68 -5.78 -2.42
N PRO A 304 11.94 -5.03 -3.24
CA PRO A 304 12.41 -4.61 -4.55
C PRO A 304 13.70 -3.80 -4.45
N GLU A 305 14.63 -3.98 -5.38
CA GLU A 305 15.90 -3.26 -5.32
C GLU A 305 15.75 -1.73 -5.37
N PHE A 306 14.81 -1.20 -6.14
CA PHE A 306 14.57 0.25 -6.20
C PHE A 306 14.15 0.84 -4.84
N SER A 307 13.61 0.04 -3.92
CA SER A 307 13.25 0.53 -2.58
C SER A 307 14.49 1.00 -1.78
N PHE A 308 15.68 0.46 -2.08
CA PHE A 308 16.91 0.93 -1.44
C PHE A 308 17.27 2.36 -1.85
N ASP A 309 16.82 2.82 -3.01
CA ASP A 309 17.00 4.19 -3.46
C ASP A 309 16.15 5.15 -2.61
N HIS A 310 14.93 4.76 -2.25
CA HIS A 310 14.05 5.55 -1.37
C HIS A 310 14.67 5.82 0.01
N HIS A 311 15.46 4.86 0.51
CA HIS A 311 16.12 4.97 1.82
C HIS A 311 17.58 5.41 1.75
N GLY A 312 18.09 5.72 0.55
CA GLY A 312 19.46 6.19 0.35
C GLY A 312 20.55 5.15 0.68
N ILE A 313 20.27 3.86 0.52
CA ILE A 313 21.19 2.76 0.87
C ILE A 313 21.88 2.15 -0.38
N HIS A 314 21.62 2.70 -1.56
CA HIS A 314 22.23 2.24 -2.81
C HIS A 314 23.74 2.52 -2.88
N SER A 315 24.45 1.76 -3.73
CA SER A 315 25.93 1.74 -3.80
C SER A 315 26.59 3.08 -4.17
N GLY A 316 25.82 4.06 -4.65
CA GLY A 316 26.29 5.40 -4.98
C GLY A 316 25.94 6.49 -3.96
N ASN A 317 25.26 6.18 -2.86
CA ASN A 317 24.84 7.20 -1.91
C ASN A 317 25.98 7.58 -0.95
N ALA A 318 26.38 8.85 -0.95
CA ALA A 318 27.42 9.39 -0.06
C ALA A 318 27.12 9.18 1.43
N LYS A 319 25.84 9.04 1.82
CA LYS A 319 25.40 8.81 3.20
C LYS A 319 25.27 7.33 3.56
N ARG A 320 25.46 6.40 2.62
CA ARG A 320 25.25 4.95 2.81
C ARG A 320 26.01 4.39 4.01
N GLU A 321 27.29 4.69 4.12
CA GLU A 321 28.12 4.15 5.21
C GLU A 321 27.73 4.74 6.57
N SER A 322 27.38 6.03 6.61
CA SER A 322 26.85 6.65 7.85
C SER A 322 25.52 6.04 8.30
N ILE A 323 24.63 5.70 7.36
CA ILE A 323 23.35 5.04 7.62
C ILE A 323 23.58 3.60 8.14
N LYS A 324 24.49 2.85 7.51
CA LYS A 324 24.88 1.51 7.98
C LYS A 324 25.49 1.52 9.36
N GLU A 325 26.32 2.51 9.68
CA GLU A 325 26.90 2.66 11.02
C GLU A 325 25.84 2.95 12.08
N ILE A 326 24.85 3.79 11.78
CA ILE A 326 23.71 4.05 12.69
C ILE A 326 22.92 2.77 12.94
N ILE A 327 22.67 1.96 11.91
CA ILE A 327 21.97 0.67 12.05
C ILE A 327 22.79 -0.29 12.91
N ARG A 328 24.10 -0.43 12.64
CA ARG A 328 25.00 -1.32 13.38
C ARG A 328 25.13 -0.94 14.85
N LYS A 329 25.06 0.35 15.20
CA LYS A 329 25.11 0.83 16.59
C LYS A 329 23.83 0.56 17.39
N LYS A 330 22.71 0.22 16.73
CA LYS A 330 21.42 -0.08 17.38
C LYS A 330 21.15 -1.58 17.55
N ILE A 331 21.94 -2.45 16.92
CA ILE A 331 21.86 -3.92 17.06
C ILE A 331 22.76 -4.35 18.21
#